data_AF-E3LF11-F1
#
_entry.id   AF-E3LF11-F1
#
_cell.length_a   1.000
_cell.length_b   1.000
_cell.length_c   1.000
_cell.angle_alpha   90.00
_cell.angle_beta   90.00
_cell.angle_gamma   90.00
#
_symmetry.space_group_name_H-M   'P 1'
#
loop_
_entity.id
_entity.type
_entity.pdbx_description
1 polymer ?
#
loop_
_entity_poly.entity_id
_entity_poly.type
_entity_poly.pdbx_seq_one_letter_code
_entity_poly.pdbx_strand_id
1 'polypeptide(L)'
;MLVSPFEMERRQIFARMEQINHEVDRTTDLMSTFQSRDVDAVLAVRSITPVQFFRLNCVLQQATNFSLALWELKKAYLREIQKLKDVDHREILHNELKKFQM
;
A
#
# COMPACT_ATOMS: atom_id res chain seq x y z
N MET A 1 -8.65 26.26 -20.32
CA MET A 1 -8.80 26.54 -18.87
C MET A 1 -7.49 26.19 -18.19
N LEU A 2 -6.86 27.14 -17.51
CA LEU A 2 -5.66 26.87 -16.71
C LEU A 2 -6.08 26.06 -15.48
N VAL A 3 -5.52 24.86 -15.33
CA VAL A 3 -5.75 23.99 -14.18
C VAL A 3 -5.14 24.66 -12.94
N SER A 4 -5.88 24.72 -11.83
CA SER A 4 -5.38 25.29 -10.58
C SER A 4 -4.13 24.54 -10.11
N PRO A 5 -3.10 25.20 -9.55
CA PRO A 5 -1.93 24.52 -8.98
C PRO A 5 -2.32 23.45 -7.94
N PHE A 6 -3.36 23.70 -7.13
CA PHE A 6 -3.89 22.73 -6.17
C PHE A 6 -4.51 21.50 -6.84
N GLU A 7 -5.19 21.71 -7.97
CA GLU A 7 -5.77 20.62 -8.75
C GLU A 7 -4.69 19.77 -9.44
N MET A 8 -3.62 20.40 -9.95
CA MET A 8 -2.46 19.67 -10.47
C MET A 8 -1.80 18.81 -9.38
N GLU A 9 -1.62 19.36 -8.18
CA GLU A 9 -1.03 18.63 -7.05
C GLU A 9 -1.91 17.45 -6.62
N ARG A 10 -3.24 17.63 -6.52
CA ARG A 10 -4.19 16.54 -6.27
C ARG A 10 -4.08 15.43 -7.30
N ARG A 11 -4.01 15.75 -8.60
CA ARG A 11 -3.86 14.75 -9.66
C ARG A 11 -2.58 13.93 -9.51
N GLN A 12 -1.47 14.58 -9.14
CA GLN A 12 -0.21 13.87 -8.88
C GLN A 12 -0.29 12.97 -7.64
N ILE A 13 -0.97 13.41 -6.57
CA ILE A 13 -1.23 12.58 -5.38
C ILE A 13 -2.06 11.36 -5.77
N PHE A 14 -3.16 11.55 -6.51
CA PHE A 14 -4.00 10.44 -6.96
C PHE A 14 -3.26 9.44 -7.84
N ALA A 15 -2.42 9.90 -8.77
CA ALA A 15 -1.60 9.01 -9.59
C ALA A 15 -0.64 8.15 -8.74
N ARG A 16 -0.03 8.71 -7.69
CA ARG A 16 0.80 7.93 -6.75
C ARG A 16 -0.03 6.95 -5.91
N MET A 17 -1.23 7.36 -5.49
CA MET A 17 -2.15 6.46 -4.76
C MET A 17 -2.60 5.28 -5.63
N GLU A 18 -2.84 5.51 -6.92
CA GLU A 18 -3.17 4.47 -7.88
C GLU A 18 -2.01 3.47 -8.06
N GLN A 19 -0.77 3.96 -8.12
CA GLN A 19 0.41 3.09 -8.11
C GLN A 19 0.49 2.22 -6.85
N ILE A 20 0.24 2.80 -5.67
CA ILE A 20 0.22 2.04 -4.41
C ILE A 20 -0.88 0.98 -4.43
N ASN A 21 -2.08 1.30 -4.96
CA ASN A 21 -3.16 0.33 -5.08
C ASN A 21 -2.79 -0.83 -6.00
N HIS A 22 -2.16 -0.57 -7.14
CA HIS A 22 -1.65 -1.62 -8.01
C HIS A 22 -0.60 -2.51 -7.32
N GLU A 23 0.27 -1.94 -6.49
CA GLU A 23 1.23 -2.71 -5.71
C GLU A 23 0.56 -3.56 -4.62
N VAL A 24 -0.53 -3.06 -4.01
CA VAL A 24 -1.36 -3.83 -3.09
C VAL A 24 -1.99 -5.02 -3.79
N ASP A 25 -2.67 -4.80 -4.93
CA ASP A 25 -3.30 -5.86 -5.71
C ASP A 25 -2.30 -6.95 -6.09
N ARG A 26 -1.14 -6.54 -6.63
CA ARG A 26 -0.06 -7.45 -6.99
C ARG A 26 0.45 -8.24 -5.78
N THR A 27 0.60 -7.60 -4.63
CA THR A 27 1.04 -8.27 -3.39
C THR A 27 0.00 -9.29 -2.93
N THR A 28 -1.28 -8.95 -3.00
CA THR A 28 -2.38 -9.85 -2.67
C THR A 28 -2.44 -11.06 -3.60
N ASP A 29 -2.23 -10.87 -4.91
CA ASP A 29 -2.17 -11.97 -5.89
C ASP A 29 -1.00 -12.93 -5.60
N LEU A 30 0.17 -12.37 -5.27
CA LEU A 30 1.35 -13.15 -4.86
C LEU A 30 1.08 -13.92 -3.57
N MET A 31 0.40 -13.32 -2.60
CA MET A 31 0.01 -13.99 -1.36
C MET A 31 -0.97 -15.13 -1.60
N SER A 32 -1.95 -14.94 -2.48
CA SER A 32 -2.91 -16.01 -2.85
C SER A 32 -2.20 -17.19 -3.52
N THR A 33 -1.26 -16.89 -4.43
CA THR A 33 -0.43 -17.91 -5.08
C THR A 33 0.44 -18.65 -4.07
N PHE A 34 1.08 -17.92 -3.16
CA PHE A 34 1.90 -18.48 -2.08
C PHE A 34 1.08 -19.37 -1.13
N GLN A 35 -0.12 -18.93 -0.77
CA GLN A 35 -1.02 -19.71 0.08
C GLN A 35 -1.36 -21.06 -0.56
N SER A 36 -1.85 -21.04 -1.80
CA SER A 36 -2.27 -22.25 -2.51
C SER A 36 -1.13 -23.21 -2.86
N ARG A 37 0.07 -22.69 -3.13
CA ARG A 37 1.22 -23.52 -3.57
C ARG A 37 2.11 -23.98 -2.43
N ASP A 38 2.44 -23.07 -1.52
CA ASP A 38 3.50 -23.30 -0.54
C ASP A 38 2.93 -23.60 0.85
N VAL A 39 1.95 -22.81 1.30
CA VAL A 39 1.33 -22.99 2.63
C VAL A 39 0.56 -24.30 2.69
N ASP A 40 -0.37 -24.52 1.76
CA ASP A 40 -1.19 -25.72 1.74
C ASP A 40 -0.36 -27.00 1.60
N ALA A 41 0.71 -26.95 0.79
CA ALA A 41 1.62 -28.07 0.61
C ALA A 41 2.39 -28.43 1.88
N VAL A 42 2.83 -27.43 2.65
CA VAL A 42 3.52 -27.66 3.93
C VAL A 42 2.54 -28.18 5.00
N LEU A 43 1.31 -27.67 5.03
CA LEU A 43 0.29 -28.09 6.00
C LEU A 43 -0.29 -29.48 5.72
N ALA A 44 -0.27 -29.95 4.47
CA ALA A 44 -0.76 -31.29 4.12
C ALA A 44 0.13 -32.44 4.63
N VAL A 45 1.37 -32.15 5.06
CA VAL A 45 2.32 -33.18 5.50
C VAL A 45 2.03 -33.61 6.94
N ARG A 46 1.74 -34.90 7.13
CA ARG A 46 1.38 -35.49 8.44
C ARG A 46 2.56 -35.93 9.30
N SER A 47 3.76 -36.05 8.71
CA SER A 47 4.97 -36.50 9.40
C SER A 47 6.01 -35.38 9.46
N ILE A 48 6.32 -34.96 10.68
CA ILE A 48 7.25 -33.86 10.90
C ILE A 48 8.68 -34.41 10.88
N THR A 49 9.37 -34.20 9.76
CA THR A 49 10.80 -34.45 9.62
C THR A 49 11.57 -33.14 9.72
N PRO A 50 12.90 -33.16 9.98
CA PRO A 50 13.73 -31.95 9.98
C PRO A 50 13.60 -31.11 8.69
N VAL A 51 13.44 -31.78 7.54
CA VAL A 51 13.22 -31.12 6.24
C VAL A 51 11.88 -30.37 6.21
N GLN A 52 10.83 -30.92 6.83
CA GLN A 52 9.53 -30.24 6.91
C GLN A 52 9.57 -29.04 7.86
N PHE A 53 10.29 -29.14 8.97
CA PHE A 53 10.55 -27.99 9.85
C PHE A 53 11.25 -26.85 9.11
N PHE A 54 12.26 -27.16 8.29
CA PHE A 54 12.93 -26.17 7.47
C PHE A 54 11.97 -25.48 6.50
N ARG A 55 11.13 -26.25 5.78
CA ARG A 55 10.12 -25.71 4.87
C ARG A 55 9.10 -24.83 5.58
N LEU A 56 8.63 -25.24 6.76
CA LEU A 56 7.73 -24.45 7.57
C LEU A 56 8.36 -23.11 7.98
N ASN A 57 9.62 -23.11 8.38
CA ASN A 57 10.35 -21.88 8.68
C ASN A 57 10.48 -20.95 7.46
N CYS A 58 10.73 -21.50 6.26
CA CYS A 58 10.75 -20.71 5.03
C CYS A 58 9.37 -20.08 4.74
N VAL A 59 8.29 -20.85 4.91
CA VAL A 59 6.91 -20.35 4.74
C VAL A 59 6.60 -19.24 5.75
N LEU A 60 6.96 -19.42 7.02
CA LEU A 60 6.76 -18.39 8.06
C LEU A 60 7.55 -17.11 7.77
N GLN A 61 8.79 -17.23 7.33
CA GLN A 61 9.60 -16.07 6.93
C GLN A 61 8.95 -15.33 5.76
N GLN A 62 8.47 -16.06 4.75
CA GLN A 62 7.84 -15.44 3.60
C GLN A 62 6.49 -14.78 3.94
N ALA A 63 5.69 -15.40 4.81
CA ALA A 63 4.46 -14.79 5.34
C ALA A 63 4.76 -13.49 6.12
N THR A 64 5.85 -13.47 6.88
CA THR A 64 6.33 -12.27 7.59
C THR A 64 6.72 -11.17 6.61
N ASN A 65 7.44 -11.52 5.52
CA ASN A 65 7.83 -10.58 4.47
C ASN A 65 6.59 -9.95 3.78
N PHE A 66 5.56 -10.74 3.48
CA PHE A 66 4.30 -10.21 2.94
C PHE A 66 3.60 -9.26 3.91
N SER A 67 3.59 -9.60 5.20
CA SER A 67 2.99 -8.76 6.24
C SER A 67 3.71 -7.41 6.35
N LEU A 68 5.04 -7.42 6.24
CA LEU A 68 5.85 -6.21 6.22
C LEU A 68 5.56 -5.36 4.97
N ALA A 69 5.52 -5.98 3.79
CA ALA A 69 5.24 -5.28 2.54
C ALA A 69 3.87 -4.58 2.58
N LEU A 70 2.82 -5.28 3.04
CA LEU A 70 1.48 -4.68 3.19
C LEU A 70 1.47 -3.53 4.20
N TRP A 71 2.23 -3.64 5.30
CA TRP A 71 2.36 -2.56 6.27
C TRP A 71 3.02 -1.33 5.68
N GLU A 72 4.07 -1.50 4.88
CA GLU A 72 4.76 -0.41 4.19
C GLU A 72 3.86 0.27 3.16
N LEU A 73 3.12 -0.50 2.37
CA LEU A 73 2.13 0.01 1.41
C LEU A 73 1.02 0.81 2.12
N LYS A 74 0.49 0.27 3.23
CA LYS A 74 -0.50 0.99 4.05
C LYS A 74 0.07 2.31 4.58
N LYS A 75 1.30 2.31 5.06
CA LYS A 75 1.98 3.51 5.56
C LYS A 75 2.17 4.54 4.44
N ALA A 76 2.55 4.12 3.24
CA ALA A 76 2.66 4.99 2.08
C ALA A 76 1.31 5.60 1.69
N TYR A 77 0.25 4.78 1.65
CA TYR A 77 -1.11 5.24 1.35
C TYR A 77 -1.60 6.30 2.34
N LEU A 78 -1.41 6.06 3.64
CA LEU A 78 -1.78 7.03 4.69
C LEU A 78 -1.03 8.36 4.56
N ARG A 79 0.24 8.33 4.11
CA ARG A 79 1.00 9.56 3.85
C ARG A 79 0.42 10.34 2.68
N GLU A 80 0.01 9.69 1.60
CA GLU A 80 -0.64 10.38 0.48
C GLU A 80 -2.01 10.96 0.86
N ILE A 81 -2.80 10.28 1.70
CA ILE A 81 -4.04 10.85 2.27
C ILE A 81 -3.73 12.12 3.07
N GLN A 82 -2.69 12.11 3.90
CA GLN A 82 -2.34 13.29 4.68
C GLN A 82 -1.94 14.46 3.78
N LYS A 83 -1.13 14.21 2.75
CA LYS A 83 -0.78 15.23 1.76
C LYS A 83 -2.02 15.82 1.08
N LEU A 84 -3.00 14.99 0.74
CA LEU A 84 -4.25 15.44 0.12
C LEU A 84 -4.99 16.43 1.04
N LYS A 85 -5.13 16.09 2.33
CA LYS A 85 -5.73 17.00 3.33
C LYS A 85 -4.95 18.32 3.44
N ASP A 86 -3.63 18.26 3.37
CA ASP A 86 -2.78 19.45 3.45
C ASP A 86 -2.95 20.34 2.19
N VAL A 87 -3.15 19.75 0.99
CA VAL A 87 -3.47 20.50 -0.23
C VAL A 87 -4.82 21.21 -0.08
N ASP A 88 -5.85 20.48 0.37
CA ASP A 88 -7.19 21.03 0.52
C ASP A 88 -7.21 22.16 1.57
N HIS A 89 -6.50 22.00 2.68
CA HIS A 89 -6.37 23.05 3.69
C HIS A 89 -5.67 24.30 3.13
N ARG A 90 -4.58 24.14 2.36
CA ARG A 90 -3.89 25.26 1.71
C ARG A 90 -4.78 25.97 0.69
N GLU A 91 -5.61 25.24 -0.05
CA GLU A 91 -6.55 25.84 -1.00
C GLU A 91 -7.62 26.66 -0.27
N ILE A 92 -8.15 26.17 0.85
CA ILE A 92 -9.10 26.91 1.69
C ILE A 92 -8.47 28.23 2.17
N LEU A 93 -7.27 28.16 2.76
CA LEU A 93 -6.55 29.35 3.22
C LEU A 93 -6.26 30.33 2.09
N HIS A 94 -5.84 29.84 0.92
CA HIS A 94 -5.62 30.68 -0.26
C HIS A 94 -6.89 31.42 -0.67
N ASN A 95 -8.03 30.71 -0.71
CA ASN A 95 -9.32 31.29 -1.05
C ASN A 95 -9.82 32.29 -0.01
N GLU A 96 -9.56 32.07 1.28
CA GLU A 96 -9.88 33.03 2.34
C GLU A 96 -9.03 34.29 2.23
N LEU A 97 -7.72 34.17 2.06
CA LEU A 97 -6.82 35.32 1.89
C LEU A 97 -7.18 36.16 0.67
N LYS A 98 -7.59 35.52 -0.43
CA LYS A 98 -8.05 36.21 -1.64
C LYS A 98 -9.27 37.10 -1.39
N LYS A 99 -10.13 36.78 -0.41
CA LYS A 99 -11.29 37.63 -0.03
C LYS A 99 -10.88 38.93 0.64
N PHE A 100 -9.71 38.97 1.30
CA PHE A 100 -9.18 40.17 1.97
C PHE A 100 -8.30 41.04 1.07
N GLN A 101 -7.96 40.55 -0.14
CA GLN A 101 -7.18 41.26 -1.14
C GLN A 101 -8.06 41.90 -2.24
N MET A 102 -9.39 41.75 -2.15
CA MET A 102 -10.38 42.53 -2.91
C MET A 102 -10.83 43.73 -2.09
#